data_AF-A0A1E5RP53-F1
#
_entry.id   AF-A0A1E5RP53-F1
#
_cell.length_a   1.000
_cell.length_b   1.000
_cell.length_c   1.000
_cell.angle_alpha   90.00
_cell.angle_beta   90.00
_cell.angle_gamma   90.00
#
_symmetry.space_group_name_H-M   'P 1'
#
loop_
_entity.id
_entity.type
_entity.pdbx_description
1 polymer ?
#
loop_
_entity_poly.entity_id
_entity_poly.type
_entity_poly.pdbx_seq_one_letter_code
_entity_poly.pdbx_strand_id
1 'polypeptide(L)'
;MSEIEQPPLKKVKNTVTKMKKMKKEIDPFSQIGTYQQVQDKDIEALLIKNNLTKDEVINDNVLVSKLYKKREKEAVAKYNRYVENVEILEITSQGDGMGLIDSIFENKTKQVIIVPFGLVGDVVNAQIHTTQNLAVIADLVNIVKESPLRDNTLINCKYFGICQGCNYQHTSYENQMQLKKKTIVNAYKYFAPSIFKSILDSDKFMNVVESPSKYKYRTKITPHASLPAIIKKNALESIEKNEPIKETPSLGFDKANRHYWRKEHKDDLELQEKNKFGSILDVESCSISTDLINNGLKVSKQKLIKEFPTFKKNQYNVFVREQTTDAEPTLKDIEDNLVLPEEKDAQKPAFEEIKDQKYRSVTSNQRQTIQEIVCGKKFNFVANEFFQINTTILPLVIEHVLKNSEIENQEDSKRYLVDAYCGSGFIGICCSDKMERVLGVEVSEQAAQSAAENAKLNSIENCKFIAGDAEKIFKEVDTPNELTTVIMDPSRKGSNQGFLKQLSEYKPKKIVYISCNVNTQARDMEYFLKQTENGGLYEIDHVTGFDFFPQTHHVESVIVLTKK
;
A
#
# COMPACT_ATOMS: atom_id res chain seq x y z
N MET A 1 61.53 -0.55 24.27
CA MET A 1 60.60 -1.64 23.90
C MET A 1 59.59 -1.76 25.01
N SER A 2 58.51 -1.00 24.89
CA SER A 2 57.41 -0.92 25.85
C SER A 2 56.25 -1.74 25.31
N GLU A 3 55.92 -2.82 26.00
CA GLU A 3 54.83 -3.72 25.67
C GLU A 3 53.49 -2.97 25.67
N ILE A 4 52.75 -3.14 24.58
CA ILE A 4 51.42 -2.56 24.37
C ILE A 4 50.42 -3.50 25.04
N GLU A 5 49.83 -3.07 26.16
CA GLU A 5 48.72 -3.77 26.84
C GLU A 5 47.52 -3.92 25.90
N GLN A 6 47.05 -5.15 25.73
CA GLN A 6 45.83 -5.46 25.00
C GLN A 6 44.59 -4.96 25.78
N PRO A 7 43.58 -4.39 25.09
CA PRO A 7 42.34 -4.00 25.75
C PRO A 7 41.57 -5.25 26.25
N PRO A 8 40.82 -5.14 27.36
CA PRO A 8 40.20 -6.29 28.01
C PRO A 8 39.12 -6.94 27.14
N LEU A 9 39.09 -8.28 27.18
CA LEU A 9 38.13 -9.14 26.51
C LEU A 9 36.68 -8.74 26.84
N LYS A 10 35.85 -8.65 25.80
CA LYS A 10 34.40 -8.41 25.88
C LYS A 10 33.76 -9.28 26.96
N LYS A 11 33.08 -8.64 27.91
CA LYS A 11 32.20 -9.29 28.90
C LYS A 11 31.29 -10.30 28.20
N VAL A 12 31.31 -11.53 28.71
CA VAL A 12 30.39 -12.62 28.37
C VAL A 12 28.96 -12.07 28.43
N LYS A 13 28.25 -12.14 27.30
CA LYS A 13 26.81 -11.83 27.26
C LYS A 13 26.12 -12.79 28.21
N ASN A 14 25.59 -12.28 29.32
CA ASN A 14 24.59 -13.00 30.10
C ASN A 14 23.49 -13.45 29.14
N THR A 15 23.31 -14.75 29.05
CA THR A 15 22.25 -15.41 28.31
C THR A 15 20.94 -15.02 28.96
N VAL A 16 20.38 -13.87 28.56
CA VAL A 16 19.00 -13.54 28.87
C VAL A 16 18.17 -14.58 28.14
N THR A 17 17.68 -15.55 28.89
CA THR A 17 16.63 -16.46 28.49
C THR A 17 15.58 -15.62 27.78
N LYS A 18 15.39 -15.83 26.47
CA LYS A 18 14.33 -15.16 25.71
C LYS A 18 13.02 -15.48 26.42
N MET A 19 12.55 -14.57 27.27
CA MET A 19 11.16 -14.54 27.68
C MET A 19 10.37 -14.60 26.38
N LYS A 20 9.56 -15.66 26.20
CA LYS A 20 8.54 -15.69 25.16
C LYS A 20 7.83 -14.35 25.27
N LYS A 21 7.96 -13.49 24.23
CA LYS A 21 7.15 -12.27 24.14
C LYS A 21 5.72 -12.73 24.42
N MET A 22 5.15 -12.30 25.56
CA MET A 22 3.72 -12.46 25.79
C MET A 22 3.05 -11.93 24.52
N LYS A 23 2.18 -12.73 23.90
CA LYS A 23 1.35 -12.22 22.81
C LYS A 23 0.62 -11.03 23.40
N LYS A 24 0.99 -9.82 22.96
CA LYS A 24 0.28 -8.60 23.36
C LYS A 24 -1.19 -8.86 23.02
N GLU A 25 -2.08 -8.73 24.01
CA GLU A 25 -3.51 -8.85 23.75
C GLU A 25 -3.85 -7.86 22.64
N ILE A 26 -4.35 -8.39 21.53
CA ILE A 26 -4.69 -7.59 20.36
C ILE A 26 -6.09 -7.07 20.61
N ASP A 27 -6.25 -5.75 20.63
CA ASP A 27 -7.55 -5.10 20.74
C ASP A 27 -8.52 -5.67 19.67
N PRO A 28 -9.65 -6.30 20.07
CA PRO A 28 -10.62 -6.86 19.14
C PRO A 28 -11.15 -5.84 18.14
N PHE A 29 -11.26 -4.56 18.52
CA PHE A 29 -11.71 -3.50 17.61
C PHE A 29 -10.72 -3.32 16.44
N SER A 30 -9.42 -3.35 16.73
CA SER A 30 -8.35 -3.27 15.72
C SER A 30 -8.30 -4.46 14.75
N GLN A 31 -8.98 -5.57 15.07
CA GLN A 31 -9.05 -6.76 14.22
C GLN A 31 -10.19 -6.72 13.20
N ILE A 32 -11.11 -5.77 13.31
CA ILE A 32 -12.21 -5.59 12.35
C ILE A 32 -11.72 -4.84 11.12
N GLY A 33 -12.08 -5.31 9.92
CA GLY A 33 -11.67 -4.72 8.64
C GLY A 33 -10.29 -5.19 8.16
N THR A 34 -9.84 -6.34 8.66
CA THR A 34 -8.58 -6.97 8.22
C THR A 34 -8.74 -7.61 6.84
N TYR A 35 -7.62 -7.79 6.13
CA TYR A 35 -7.59 -8.42 4.80
C TYR A 35 -8.39 -9.72 4.71
N GLN A 36 -8.20 -10.62 5.68
CA GLN A 36 -8.90 -11.92 5.70
C GLN A 36 -10.40 -11.75 5.87
N GLN A 37 -10.85 -10.86 6.77
CA GLN A 37 -12.27 -10.63 6.98
C GLN A 37 -12.94 -10.00 5.76
N VAL A 38 -12.24 -9.09 5.07
CA VAL A 38 -12.74 -8.50 3.82
C VAL A 38 -12.93 -9.59 2.77
N GLN A 39 -11.93 -10.47 2.59
CA GLN A 39 -12.05 -11.62 1.69
C GLN A 39 -13.21 -12.55 2.08
N ASP A 40 -13.35 -12.87 3.37
CA ASP A 40 -14.45 -13.70 3.86
C ASP A 40 -15.82 -13.06 3.59
N LYS A 41 -15.93 -11.72 3.68
CA LYS A 41 -17.15 -10.96 3.36
C LYS A 41 -17.46 -10.92 1.86
N ASP A 42 -16.44 -10.79 1.02
CA ASP A 42 -16.62 -10.92 -0.44
C ASP A 42 -17.07 -12.33 -0.81
N ILE A 43 -16.50 -13.36 -0.18
CA ILE A 43 -16.94 -14.75 -0.34
C ILE A 43 -18.40 -14.90 0.11
N GLU A 44 -18.77 -14.41 1.29
CA GLU A 44 -20.17 -14.42 1.76
C GLU A 44 -21.12 -13.78 0.74
N ALA A 45 -20.74 -12.64 0.16
CA ALA A 45 -21.54 -11.96 -0.85
C ALA A 45 -21.70 -12.80 -2.14
N LEU A 46 -20.65 -13.48 -2.58
CA LEU A 46 -20.72 -14.40 -3.72
C LEU A 46 -21.63 -15.60 -3.42
N LEU A 47 -21.50 -16.20 -2.23
CA LEU A 47 -22.32 -17.35 -1.83
C LEU A 47 -23.81 -16.99 -1.79
N ILE A 48 -24.15 -15.85 -1.21
CA ILE A 48 -25.55 -15.36 -1.16
C ILE A 48 -26.12 -15.20 -2.58
N LYS A 49 -25.37 -14.62 -3.51
CA LYS A 49 -25.81 -14.45 -4.92
C LYS A 49 -26.05 -15.78 -5.63
N ASN A 50 -25.41 -16.86 -5.18
CA ASN A 50 -25.49 -18.18 -5.78
C ASN A 50 -26.31 -19.18 -4.93
N ASN A 51 -27.04 -18.70 -3.92
CA ASN A 51 -27.83 -19.53 -3.00
C ASN A 51 -27.04 -20.64 -2.30
N LEU A 52 -25.79 -20.34 -1.90
CA LEU A 52 -24.90 -21.24 -1.17
C LEU A 52 -24.66 -20.75 0.26
N THR A 53 -24.34 -21.67 1.15
CA THR A 53 -23.92 -21.42 2.53
C THR A 53 -22.41 -21.62 2.70
N LYS A 54 -21.84 -21.10 3.79
CA LYS A 54 -20.41 -21.31 4.10
C LYS A 54 -20.07 -22.79 4.29
N ASP A 55 -20.97 -23.53 4.94
CA ASP A 55 -20.74 -24.94 5.23
C ASP A 55 -20.62 -25.78 3.96
N GLU A 56 -21.21 -25.34 2.84
CA GLU A 56 -21.10 -26.03 1.56
C GLU A 56 -19.74 -25.83 0.86
N VAL A 57 -18.96 -24.81 1.25
CA VAL A 57 -17.69 -24.45 0.58
C VAL A 57 -16.45 -24.50 1.47
N ILE A 58 -16.61 -24.77 2.78
CA ILE A 58 -15.48 -24.88 3.72
C ILE A 58 -14.53 -26.01 3.29
N ASN A 59 -13.23 -25.68 3.29
CA ASN A 59 -12.14 -26.61 3.03
C ASN A 59 -11.53 -27.13 4.34
N ASP A 60 -11.07 -28.39 4.35
CA ASP A 60 -10.27 -28.91 5.46
C ASP A 60 -8.81 -28.42 5.38
N ASN A 61 -8.59 -27.16 5.75
CA ASN A 61 -7.26 -26.55 5.75
C ASN A 61 -6.29 -27.29 6.70
N VAL A 62 -6.79 -27.83 7.81
CA VAL A 62 -5.97 -28.53 8.80
C VAL A 62 -5.41 -29.83 8.21
N LEU A 63 -6.26 -30.60 7.51
CA LEU A 63 -5.82 -31.78 6.78
C LEU A 63 -4.77 -31.40 5.73
N VAL A 64 -5.08 -30.45 4.86
CA VAL A 64 -4.16 -30.04 3.78
C VAL A 64 -2.82 -29.57 4.35
N SER A 65 -2.82 -28.77 5.42
CA SER A 65 -1.61 -28.33 6.11
C SER A 65 -0.79 -29.51 6.68
N LYS A 66 -1.46 -30.54 7.22
CA LYS A 66 -0.79 -31.77 7.69
C LYS A 66 -0.14 -32.54 6.53
N LEU A 67 -0.82 -32.64 5.38
CA LEU A 67 -0.27 -33.31 4.19
C LEU A 67 0.99 -32.63 3.68
N TYR A 68 1.02 -31.29 3.64
CA TYR A 68 2.23 -30.52 3.32
C TYR A 68 3.38 -30.82 4.29
N LYS A 69 3.11 -30.84 5.60
CA LYS A 69 4.13 -31.10 6.62
C LYS A 69 4.70 -32.52 6.52
N LYS A 70 3.86 -33.50 6.18
CA LYS A 70 4.26 -34.89 5.97
C LYS A 70 4.89 -35.17 4.59
N ARG A 71 4.92 -34.18 3.70
CA ARG A 71 5.45 -34.29 2.32
C ARG A 71 4.74 -35.36 1.49
N GLU A 72 3.44 -35.58 1.72
CA GLU A 72 2.61 -36.53 0.99
C GLU A 72 2.24 -35.97 -0.40
N LYS A 73 3.19 -36.02 -1.35
CA LYS A 73 3.10 -35.33 -2.65
C LYS A 73 1.85 -35.69 -3.45
N GLU A 74 1.51 -36.97 -3.55
CA GLU A 74 0.35 -37.44 -4.30
C GLU A 74 -0.97 -36.94 -3.70
N ALA A 75 -1.09 -37.01 -2.37
CA ALA A 75 -2.26 -36.49 -1.66
C ALA A 75 -2.39 -34.96 -1.83
N VAL A 76 -1.28 -34.23 -1.75
CA VAL A 76 -1.26 -32.76 -1.97
C VAL A 76 -1.62 -32.42 -3.42
N ALA A 77 -1.19 -33.20 -4.41
CA ALA A 77 -1.51 -32.96 -5.83
C ALA A 77 -3.01 -33.02 -6.11
N LYS A 78 -3.77 -33.86 -5.38
CA LYS A 78 -5.24 -33.87 -5.45
C LYS A 78 -5.84 -32.50 -5.12
N TYR A 79 -5.30 -31.79 -4.12
CA TYR A 79 -5.77 -30.47 -3.71
C TYR A 79 -5.19 -29.35 -4.57
N ASN A 80 -3.94 -29.47 -5.00
CA ASN A 80 -3.26 -28.55 -5.90
C ASN A 80 -3.44 -28.98 -7.36
N ARG A 81 -4.71 -29.08 -7.76
CA ARG A 81 -5.10 -29.60 -9.08
C ARG A 81 -5.27 -28.47 -10.10
N TYR A 82 -5.16 -28.86 -11.36
CA TYR A 82 -5.62 -28.06 -12.48
C TYR A 82 -7.15 -28.13 -12.55
N VAL A 83 -7.78 -26.99 -12.84
CA VAL A 83 -9.23 -26.87 -13.04
C VAL A 83 -9.51 -26.13 -14.33
N GLU A 84 -10.45 -26.65 -15.10
CA GLU A 84 -10.81 -26.12 -16.41
C GLU A 84 -12.08 -25.29 -16.36
N ASN A 85 -12.18 -24.34 -17.28
CA ASN A 85 -13.40 -23.57 -17.57
C ASN A 85 -14.04 -22.91 -16.33
N VAL A 86 -13.21 -22.37 -15.44
CA VAL A 86 -13.66 -21.60 -14.28
C VAL A 86 -14.20 -20.25 -14.75
N GLU A 87 -15.50 -20.02 -14.56
CA GLU A 87 -16.09 -18.71 -14.78
C GLU A 87 -15.77 -17.77 -13.60
N ILE A 88 -15.26 -16.57 -13.92
CA ILE A 88 -15.04 -15.51 -12.94
C ILE A 88 -16.35 -14.74 -12.77
N LEU A 89 -16.94 -14.86 -11.58
CA LEU A 89 -18.27 -14.34 -11.25
C LEU A 89 -18.19 -12.98 -10.57
N GLU A 90 -17.15 -12.76 -9.77
CA GLU A 90 -16.96 -11.55 -8.98
C GLU A 90 -15.49 -11.15 -8.96
N ILE A 91 -15.23 -9.92 -8.52
CA ILE A 91 -13.89 -9.41 -8.21
C ILE A 91 -13.86 -9.13 -6.72
N THR A 92 -12.84 -9.65 -6.04
CA THR A 92 -12.61 -9.39 -4.62
C THR A 92 -12.25 -7.91 -4.41
N SER A 93 -12.41 -7.40 -3.19
CA SER A 93 -11.97 -6.05 -2.83
C SER A 93 -10.46 -5.85 -2.98
N GLN A 94 -9.71 -6.94 -3.14
CA GLN A 94 -8.28 -7.02 -3.40
C GLN A 94 -7.93 -7.04 -4.90
N GLY A 95 -8.94 -7.05 -5.77
CA GLY A 95 -8.76 -6.99 -7.22
C GLY A 95 -8.41 -8.31 -7.90
N ASP A 96 -8.70 -9.44 -7.26
CA ASP A 96 -8.57 -10.77 -7.85
C ASP A 96 -9.93 -11.30 -8.32
N GLY A 97 -9.94 -12.11 -9.38
CA GLY A 97 -11.13 -12.79 -9.86
C GLY A 97 -11.56 -13.88 -8.88
N MET A 98 -12.87 -14.06 -8.72
CA MET A 98 -13.45 -15.05 -7.84
C MET A 98 -14.56 -15.83 -8.55
N GLY A 99 -14.54 -17.15 -8.41
CA GLY A 99 -15.50 -18.06 -9.05
C GLY A 99 -15.86 -19.24 -8.15
N LEU A 100 -16.68 -20.14 -8.69
CA LEU A 100 -17.12 -21.37 -8.02
C LEU A 100 -16.70 -22.59 -8.86
N ILE A 101 -16.17 -23.60 -8.19
CA ILE A 101 -15.78 -24.89 -8.80
C ILE A 101 -16.38 -26.04 -8.01
N ASP A 102 -16.41 -27.24 -8.60
CA ASP A 102 -16.82 -28.44 -7.89
C ASP A 102 -15.80 -28.83 -6.81
N SER A 103 -16.32 -29.22 -5.65
CA SER A 103 -15.48 -29.66 -4.55
C SER A 103 -15.00 -31.10 -4.74
N ILE A 104 -13.78 -31.34 -4.29
CA ILE A 104 -13.20 -32.70 -4.21
C ILE A 104 -13.36 -33.31 -2.81
N PHE A 105 -13.95 -32.58 -1.88
CA PHE A 105 -14.28 -33.07 -0.54
C PHE A 105 -15.62 -33.81 -0.61
N GLU A 106 -15.68 -35.06 -0.14
CA GLU A 106 -16.83 -35.97 -0.29
C GLU A 106 -18.16 -35.39 0.25
N ASN A 107 -18.12 -34.47 1.20
CA ASN A 107 -19.29 -33.85 1.85
C ASN A 107 -19.51 -32.39 1.46
N LYS A 108 -18.91 -31.91 0.37
CA LYS A 108 -19.02 -30.52 -0.09
C LYS A 108 -19.42 -30.50 -1.56
N THR A 109 -20.26 -29.55 -1.93
CA THR A 109 -20.75 -29.43 -3.32
C THR A 109 -19.84 -28.52 -4.14
N LYS A 110 -19.40 -27.39 -3.57
CA LYS A 110 -18.62 -26.37 -4.26
C LYS A 110 -17.37 -25.97 -3.47
N GLN A 111 -16.44 -25.30 -4.14
CA GLN A 111 -15.36 -24.54 -3.52
C GLN A 111 -15.30 -23.16 -4.18
N VAL A 112 -14.93 -22.15 -3.40
CA VAL A 112 -14.61 -20.84 -3.96
C VAL A 112 -13.16 -20.86 -4.43
N ILE A 113 -12.93 -20.38 -5.65
CA ILE A 113 -11.60 -20.22 -6.22
C ILE A 113 -11.30 -18.73 -6.42
N ILE A 114 -10.10 -18.31 -6.04
CA ILE A 114 -9.58 -16.96 -6.28
C ILE A 114 -8.44 -17.08 -7.30
N VAL A 115 -8.54 -16.31 -8.38
CA VAL A 115 -7.63 -16.30 -9.51
C VAL A 115 -7.15 -14.87 -9.78
N PRO A 116 -5.85 -14.57 -9.63
CA PRO A 116 -5.33 -13.24 -9.91
C PRO A 116 -5.47 -12.92 -11.39
N PHE A 117 -5.62 -11.64 -11.70
CA PHE A 117 -5.78 -11.11 -13.07
C PHE A 117 -7.04 -11.58 -13.82
N GLY A 118 -7.97 -12.29 -13.19
CA GLY A 118 -9.29 -12.56 -13.76
C GLY A 118 -10.21 -11.34 -13.66
N LEU A 119 -11.11 -11.15 -14.63
CA LEU A 119 -12.20 -10.18 -14.63
C LEU A 119 -13.55 -10.88 -14.69
N VAL A 120 -14.60 -10.25 -14.15
CA VAL A 120 -15.97 -10.78 -14.23
C VAL A 120 -16.33 -11.08 -15.69
N GLY A 121 -16.78 -12.31 -15.95
CA GLY A 121 -17.16 -12.80 -17.27
C GLY A 121 -16.03 -13.51 -18.03
N ASP A 122 -14.79 -13.51 -17.53
CA ASP A 122 -13.77 -14.41 -18.06
C ASP A 122 -14.13 -15.86 -17.76
N VAL A 123 -13.79 -16.76 -18.69
CA VAL A 123 -13.70 -18.20 -18.43
C VAL A 123 -12.24 -18.59 -18.52
N VAL A 124 -11.69 -19.16 -17.46
CA VAL A 124 -10.25 -19.40 -17.31
C VAL A 124 -9.94 -20.83 -16.93
N ASN A 125 -8.75 -21.27 -17.31
CA ASN A 125 -8.13 -22.45 -16.76
C ASN A 125 -7.15 -22.03 -15.67
N ALA A 126 -7.18 -22.72 -14.53
CA ALA A 126 -6.44 -22.31 -13.34
C ALA A 126 -5.73 -23.48 -12.65
N GLN A 127 -4.59 -23.20 -12.02
CA GLN A 127 -3.81 -24.19 -11.28
C GLN A 127 -3.86 -23.87 -9.78
N ILE A 128 -4.62 -24.65 -9.01
CA ILE A 128 -4.73 -24.48 -7.56
C ILE A 128 -3.39 -24.81 -6.91
N HIS A 129 -3.02 -24.04 -5.89
CA HIS A 129 -1.75 -24.24 -5.20
C HIS A 129 -1.76 -23.96 -3.71
N THR A 130 -2.81 -23.32 -3.22
CA THR A 130 -2.99 -23.03 -1.80
C THR A 130 -4.44 -23.25 -1.43
N THR A 131 -4.68 -23.95 -0.33
CA THR A 131 -6.00 -24.07 0.28
C THR A 131 -6.10 -23.14 1.49
N GLN A 132 -7.14 -22.32 1.54
CA GLN A 132 -7.56 -21.52 2.69
C GLN A 132 -8.88 -22.08 3.24
N ASN A 133 -9.39 -21.54 4.35
CA ASN A 133 -10.62 -22.06 4.97
C ASN A 133 -11.86 -21.96 4.05
N LEU A 134 -12.09 -20.79 3.45
CA LEU A 134 -13.28 -20.52 2.62
C LEU A 134 -12.99 -20.48 1.12
N ALA A 135 -11.73 -20.55 0.70
CA ALA A 135 -11.34 -20.47 -0.71
C ALA A 135 -10.08 -21.28 -1.00
N VAL A 136 -9.86 -21.59 -2.27
CA VAL A 136 -8.58 -22.02 -2.82
C VAL A 136 -7.97 -20.90 -3.66
N ILE A 137 -6.67 -20.72 -3.57
CA ILE A 137 -5.92 -19.75 -4.39
C ILE A 137 -5.27 -20.50 -5.54
N ALA A 138 -5.41 -19.95 -6.74
CA ALA A 138 -4.93 -20.54 -7.97
C ALA A 138 -4.11 -19.55 -8.80
N ASP A 139 -3.23 -20.10 -9.63
CA ASP A 139 -2.54 -19.39 -10.70
C ASP A 139 -3.44 -19.36 -11.94
N LEU A 140 -3.47 -18.22 -12.65
CA LEU A 140 -4.09 -18.11 -13.97
C LEU A 140 -3.20 -18.76 -15.03
N VAL A 141 -3.69 -19.83 -15.68
CA VAL A 141 -2.93 -20.59 -16.69
C VAL A 141 -3.21 -20.08 -18.11
N ASN A 142 -4.48 -19.93 -18.46
CA ASN A 142 -4.92 -19.34 -19.72
C ASN A 142 -6.37 -18.86 -19.62
N ILE A 143 -6.76 -17.98 -20.53
CA ILE A 143 -8.11 -17.48 -20.67
C ILE A 143 -8.75 -18.20 -21.86
N VAL A 144 -9.83 -18.92 -21.60
CA VAL A 144 -10.61 -19.66 -22.60
C VAL A 144 -11.59 -18.73 -23.30
N LYS A 145 -12.22 -17.83 -22.54
CA LYS A 145 -13.11 -16.79 -23.04
C LYS A 145 -12.81 -15.49 -22.31
N GLU A 146 -12.57 -14.43 -23.07
CA GLU A 146 -12.31 -13.09 -22.52
C GLU A 146 -13.62 -12.39 -22.13
N SER A 147 -13.59 -11.73 -20.98
CA SER A 147 -14.61 -10.79 -20.52
C SER A 147 -14.72 -9.60 -21.49
N PRO A 148 -15.91 -9.02 -21.69
CA PRO A 148 -16.06 -7.74 -22.38
C PRO A 148 -15.30 -6.57 -21.73
N LEU A 149 -14.95 -6.70 -20.44
CA LEU A 149 -14.18 -5.69 -19.70
C LEU A 149 -12.67 -5.84 -19.94
N ARG A 150 -12.24 -6.95 -20.54
CA ARG A 150 -10.84 -7.24 -20.78
C ARG A 150 -10.38 -6.57 -22.06
N ASP A 151 -9.28 -5.83 -21.95
CA ASP A 151 -8.51 -5.33 -23.08
C ASP A 151 -7.03 -5.44 -22.75
N ASN A 152 -6.40 -6.50 -23.27
CA ASN A 152 -4.97 -6.76 -23.04
C ASN A 152 -4.08 -5.77 -23.82
N THR A 153 -4.60 -5.00 -24.78
CA THR A 153 -3.81 -4.00 -25.51
C THR A 153 -3.44 -2.79 -24.65
N LEU A 154 -4.15 -2.59 -23.52
CA LEU A 154 -3.87 -1.55 -22.53
C LEU A 154 -2.67 -1.87 -21.63
N ILE A 155 -2.16 -3.11 -21.68
CA ILE A 155 -1.09 -3.56 -20.78
C ILE A 155 0.25 -2.92 -21.19
N ASN A 156 0.68 -1.93 -20.40
CA ASN A 156 1.92 -1.20 -20.63
C ASN A 156 3.15 -1.84 -19.94
N CYS A 157 2.95 -2.78 -19.02
CA CYS A 157 4.04 -3.41 -18.28
C CYS A 157 4.40 -4.79 -18.86
N LYS A 158 5.69 -4.99 -19.17
CA LYS A 158 6.25 -6.29 -19.56
C LYS A 158 5.94 -7.38 -18.54
N TYR A 159 5.84 -7.06 -17.25
CA TYR A 159 5.68 -8.06 -16.17
C TYR A 159 4.24 -8.25 -15.68
N PHE A 160 3.28 -7.49 -16.21
CA PHE A 160 1.88 -7.61 -15.81
C PHE A 160 1.34 -9.00 -16.16
N GLY A 161 0.64 -9.64 -15.21
CA GLY A 161 0.22 -11.04 -15.33
C GLY A 161 1.10 -12.03 -14.57
N ILE A 162 2.24 -11.56 -14.03
CA ILE A 162 3.14 -12.31 -13.14
C ILE A 162 3.42 -11.50 -11.87
N CYS A 163 3.81 -10.23 -12.01
CA CYS A 163 4.12 -9.31 -10.90
C CYS A 163 2.89 -8.96 -10.08
N GLN A 164 3.01 -8.95 -8.75
CA GLN A 164 1.93 -8.56 -7.82
C GLN A 164 1.66 -7.04 -7.75
N GLY A 165 2.51 -6.21 -8.38
CA GLY A 165 2.45 -4.75 -8.20
C GLY A 165 1.23 -4.04 -8.80
N CYS A 166 0.57 -4.63 -9.81
CA CYS A 166 -0.61 -4.06 -10.46
C CYS A 166 -1.69 -5.12 -10.67
N ASN A 167 -2.96 -4.74 -10.56
CA ASN A 167 -4.11 -5.62 -10.71
C ASN A 167 -4.85 -5.39 -12.04
N TYR A 168 -4.90 -4.17 -12.56
CA TYR A 168 -5.94 -3.77 -13.53
C TYR A 168 -5.45 -3.25 -14.89
N GLN A 169 -4.20 -3.48 -15.28
CA GLN A 169 -3.69 -2.98 -16.58
C GLN A 169 -4.40 -3.57 -17.81
N HIS A 170 -5.24 -4.60 -17.63
CA HIS A 170 -5.96 -5.30 -18.69
C HIS A 170 -7.44 -4.90 -18.78
N THR A 171 -7.80 -3.74 -18.21
CA THR A 171 -9.15 -3.15 -18.31
C THR A 171 -9.05 -1.64 -18.41
N SER A 172 -10.05 -1.01 -19.03
CA SER A 172 -10.12 0.45 -19.18
C SER A 172 -10.04 1.15 -17.82
N TYR A 173 -9.51 2.38 -17.81
CA TYR A 173 -9.38 3.14 -16.57
C TYR A 173 -10.74 3.50 -15.94
N GLU A 174 -11.77 3.71 -16.76
CA GLU A 174 -13.15 3.89 -16.30
C GLU A 174 -13.63 2.67 -15.49
N ASN A 175 -13.40 1.46 -15.99
CA ASN A 175 -13.71 0.23 -15.26
C ASN A 175 -12.90 0.14 -13.95
N GLN A 176 -11.65 0.60 -13.91
CA GLN A 176 -10.88 0.67 -12.66
C GLN A 176 -11.57 1.57 -11.63
N MET A 177 -12.12 2.72 -12.06
CA MET A 177 -12.84 3.62 -11.17
C MET A 177 -14.11 2.97 -10.63
N GLN A 178 -14.84 2.22 -11.46
CA GLN A 178 -16.03 1.47 -11.02
C GLN A 178 -15.68 0.36 -10.03
N LEU A 179 -14.59 -0.37 -10.26
CA LEU A 179 -14.10 -1.41 -9.34
C LEU A 179 -13.70 -0.79 -7.99
N LYS A 180 -12.96 0.33 -7.99
CA LYS A 180 -12.57 1.05 -6.77
C LYS A 180 -13.78 1.62 -6.02
N LYS A 181 -14.75 2.17 -6.75
CA LYS A 181 -16.04 2.61 -6.21
C LYS A 181 -16.74 1.45 -5.49
N LYS A 182 -16.83 0.29 -6.14
CA LYS A 182 -17.40 -0.93 -5.55
C LYS A 182 -16.67 -1.36 -4.28
N THR A 183 -15.33 -1.26 -4.23
CA THR A 183 -14.55 -1.56 -3.02
C THR A 183 -14.93 -0.68 -1.83
N ILE A 184 -15.12 0.63 -2.04
CA ILE A 184 -15.59 1.53 -0.97
C ILE A 184 -17.02 1.16 -0.56
N VAL A 185 -17.94 0.95 -1.52
CA VAL A 185 -19.33 0.56 -1.23
C VAL A 185 -19.39 -0.73 -0.42
N ASN A 186 -18.62 -1.74 -0.80
CA ASN A 186 -18.52 -3.01 -0.09
C ASN A 186 -18.00 -2.83 1.33
N ALA A 187 -17.00 -1.97 1.55
CA ALA A 187 -16.48 -1.70 2.88
C ALA A 187 -17.56 -1.21 3.84
N TYR A 188 -18.37 -0.22 3.44
CA TYR A 188 -19.48 0.26 4.26
C TYR A 188 -20.62 -0.74 4.37
N LYS A 189 -20.92 -1.51 3.31
CA LYS A 189 -21.89 -2.61 3.37
C LYS A 189 -21.51 -3.66 4.43
N TYR A 190 -20.23 -4.01 4.51
CA TYR A 190 -19.75 -5.11 5.35
C TYR A 190 -19.47 -4.68 6.78
N PHE A 191 -18.90 -3.49 6.98
CA PHE A 191 -18.37 -3.04 8.27
C PHE A 191 -19.11 -1.85 8.86
N ALA A 192 -20.09 -1.28 8.15
CA ALA A 192 -20.93 -0.20 8.63
C ALA A 192 -22.42 -0.34 8.23
N PRO A 193 -23.03 -1.52 8.47
CA PRO A 193 -24.36 -1.84 7.94
C PRO A 193 -25.46 -0.90 8.45
N SER A 194 -25.31 -0.31 9.65
CA SER A 194 -26.36 0.54 10.24
C SER A 194 -26.39 1.96 9.64
N ILE A 195 -25.29 2.40 9.02
CA ILE A 195 -25.17 3.69 8.33
C ILE A 195 -25.11 3.52 6.80
N PHE A 196 -24.98 2.30 6.30
CA PHE A 196 -24.81 2.01 4.88
C PHE A 196 -25.91 2.61 4.00
N LYS A 197 -27.18 2.52 4.43
CA LYS A 197 -28.31 3.10 3.67
C LYS A 197 -28.19 4.62 3.52
N SER A 198 -27.70 5.31 4.54
CA SER A 198 -27.49 6.76 4.50
C SER A 198 -26.36 7.15 3.55
N ILE A 199 -25.37 6.26 3.36
CA ILE A 199 -24.24 6.50 2.45
C ILE A 199 -24.64 6.24 1.00
N LEU A 200 -25.48 5.24 0.75
CA LEU A 200 -25.93 4.88 -0.61
C LEU A 200 -26.87 5.91 -1.26
N ASP A 201 -27.28 6.93 -0.53
CA ASP A 201 -27.91 8.10 -1.12
C ASP A 201 -26.95 8.67 -2.19
N SER A 202 -27.39 8.76 -3.45
CA SER A 202 -26.51 9.05 -4.59
C SER A 202 -25.79 10.38 -4.44
N ASP A 203 -26.39 11.32 -3.71
CA ASP A 203 -25.82 12.65 -3.47
C ASP A 203 -24.72 12.61 -2.39
N LYS A 204 -24.69 11.55 -1.57
CA LYS A 204 -23.70 11.34 -0.50
C LYS A 204 -22.57 10.40 -0.92
N PHE A 205 -22.75 9.57 -1.94
CA PHE A 205 -21.66 8.76 -2.49
C PHE A 205 -21.12 9.35 -3.79
N MET A 206 -20.01 10.07 -3.69
CA MET A 206 -19.34 10.68 -4.83
C MET A 206 -18.51 9.67 -5.63
N ASN A 207 -18.14 10.03 -6.85
CA ASN A 207 -17.27 9.19 -7.69
C ASN A 207 -15.84 9.12 -7.15
N VAL A 208 -15.04 8.20 -7.71
CA VAL A 208 -13.60 8.14 -7.45
C VAL A 208 -12.93 9.20 -8.31
N VAL A 209 -12.22 10.13 -7.67
CA VAL A 209 -11.41 11.15 -8.34
C VAL A 209 -10.21 10.47 -9.00
N GLU A 210 -10.11 10.64 -10.31
CA GLU A 210 -9.03 10.07 -11.11
C GLU A 210 -7.67 10.68 -10.73
N SER A 211 -6.64 9.83 -10.70
CA SER A 211 -5.26 10.31 -10.64
C SER A 211 -4.89 11.11 -11.89
N PRO A 212 -4.22 12.27 -11.76
CA PRO A 212 -3.70 13.01 -12.91
C PRO A 212 -2.68 12.22 -13.73
N SER A 213 -1.94 11.31 -13.10
CA SER A 213 -0.96 10.45 -13.79
C SER A 213 -1.24 8.96 -13.54
N LYS A 214 -1.63 8.24 -14.61
CA LYS A 214 -2.02 6.82 -14.57
C LYS A 214 -0.83 5.86 -14.59
N TYR A 215 0.32 6.37 -14.98
CA TYR A 215 1.63 5.70 -15.04
C TYR A 215 2.71 6.68 -14.58
N LYS A 216 3.94 6.22 -14.35
CA LYS A 216 5.06 7.07 -13.94
C LYS A 216 4.79 8.00 -12.75
N TYR A 217 3.88 7.63 -11.85
CA TYR A 217 3.48 8.46 -10.71
C TYR A 217 4.23 8.08 -9.44
N ARG A 218 4.77 6.86 -9.36
CA ARG A 218 5.29 6.28 -8.12
C ARG A 218 6.72 6.74 -7.86
N THR A 219 6.89 7.52 -6.80
CA THR A 219 8.16 8.16 -6.38
C THR A 219 8.97 7.33 -5.39
N LYS A 220 8.52 6.12 -5.02
CA LYS A 220 9.26 5.22 -4.12
C LYS A 220 8.98 3.75 -4.41
N ILE A 221 10.04 2.94 -4.43
CA ILE A 221 9.98 1.48 -4.50
C ILE A 221 10.93 0.82 -3.50
N THR A 222 10.58 -0.39 -3.06
CA THR A 222 11.39 -1.21 -2.16
C THR A 222 11.43 -2.65 -2.67
N PRO A 223 12.21 -2.93 -3.74
CA PRO A 223 12.28 -4.26 -4.30
C PRO A 223 13.02 -5.24 -3.37
N HIS A 224 12.69 -6.50 -3.50
CA HIS A 224 13.24 -7.61 -2.74
C HIS A 224 14.30 -8.33 -3.56
N ALA A 225 15.43 -8.64 -2.93
CA ALA A 225 16.45 -9.50 -3.52
C ALA A 225 16.30 -10.93 -3.00
N SER A 226 16.30 -11.90 -3.92
CA SER A 226 16.41 -13.31 -3.57
C SER A 226 17.87 -13.72 -3.62
N LEU A 227 18.44 -14.16 -2.48
CA LEU A 227 19.83 -14.58 -2.37
C LEU A 227 19.96 -16.09 -2.05
N PRO A 228 19.69 -17.01 -3.00
CA PRO A 228 19.88 -18.43 -2.77
C PRO A 228 21.34 -18.76 -2.42
N ALA A 229 21.54 -19.59 -1.39
CA ALA A 229 22.87 -19.99 -0.93
C ALA A 229 23.70 -20.67 -2.03
N ILE A 230 23.03 -21.43 -2.92
CA ILE A 230 23.69 -22.13 -4.04
C ILE A 230 24.24 -21.15 -5.07
N ILE A 231 23.48 -20.12 -5.46
CA ILE A 231 23.92 -19.08 -6.40
C ILE A 231 25.13 -18.34 -5.82
N LYS A 232 25.07 -17.99 -4.53
CA LYS A 232 26.19 -17.36 -3.84
C LYS A 232 27.45 -18.24 -3.82
N LYS A 233 27.30 -19.53 -3.53
CA LYS A 233 28.40 -20.50 -3.51
C LYS A 233 29.04 -20.62 -4.90
N ASN A 234 28.22 -20.82 -5.94
CA ASN A 234 28.69 -20.94 -7.32
C ASN A 234 29.42 -19.67 -7.79
N ALA A 235 28.93 -18.48 -7.39
CA ALA A 235 29.58 -17.21 -7.69
C ALA A 235 30.96 -17.09 -7.00
N LEU A 236 31.08 -17.51 -5.74
CA LEU A 236 32.37 -17.53 -5.03
C LEU A 236 33.37 -18.50 -5.68
N GLU A 237 32.92 -19.71 -6.05
CA GLU A 237 33.77 -20.68 -6.77
C GLU A 237 34.23 -20.14 -8.13
N SER A 238 33.36 -19.41 -8.85
CA SER A 238 33.71 -18.78 -10.12
C SER A 238 34.76 -17.69 -9.92
N ILE A 239 34.61 -16.85 -8.89
CA ILE A 239 35.60 -15.81 -8.54
C ILE A 239 36.95 -16.45 -8.18
N GLU A 240 36.96 -17.51 -7.37
CA GLU A 240 38.20 -18.23 -7.01
C GLU A 240 38.91 -18.83 -8.22
N LYS A 241 38.16 -19.27 -9.24
CA LYS A 241 38.67 -19.82 -10.50
C LYS A 241 38.95 -18.77 -11.58
N ASN A 242 38.70 -17.48 -11.30
CA ASN A 242 38.77 -16.40 -12.28
C ASN A 242 37.86 -16.62 -13.51
N GLU A 243 36.69 -17.24 -13.29
CA GLU A 243 35.65 -17.51 -14.27
C GLU A 243 34.49 -16.49 -14.16
N PRO A 244 33.77 -16.20 -15.26
CA PRO A 244 32.62 -15.32 -15.22
C PRO A 244 31.46 -15.94 -14.41
N ILE A 245 30.81 -15.11 -13.59
CA ILE A 245 29.59 -15.49 -12.87
C ILE A 245 28.47 -15.75 -13.87
N LYS A 246 27.94 -16.98 -13.88
CA LYS A 246 26.89 -17.41 -14.82
C LYS A 246 25.47 -17.11 -14.34
N GLU A 247 25.26 -17.07 -13.02
CA GLU A 247 23.95 -16.90 -12.39
C GLU A 247 23.97 -15.70 -11.44
N THR A 248 22.92 -14.88 -11.50
CA THR A 248 22.77 -13.70 -10.65
C THR A 248 21.48 -13.78 -9.83
N PRO A 249 21.44 -13.19 -8.62
CA PRO A 249 20.22 -13.15 -7.82
C PRO A 249 19.13 -12.32 -8.48
N SER A 250 17.87 -12.71 -8.30
CA SER A 250 16.70 -11.94 -8.71
C SER A 250 16.52 -10.70 -7.84
N LEU A 251 16.18 -9.56 -8.46
CA LEU A 251 15.80 -8.32 -7.79
C LEU A 251 14.49 -7.79 -8.38
N GLY A 252 13.45 -7.68 -7.56
CA GLY A 252 12.19 -7.10 -7.99
C GLY A 252 11.08 -7.28 -6.98
N PHE A 253 9.93 -7.80 -7.40
CA PHE A 253 8.71 -7.84 -6.59
C PHE A 253 8.15 -9.25 -6.50
N ASP A 254 7.26 -9.51 -5.54
CA ASP A 254 6.61 -10.81 -5.43
C ASP A 254 5.78 -11.14 -6.68
N LYS A 255 5.74 -12.43 -7.02
CA LYS A 255 4.88 -12.99 -8.06
C LYS A 255 3.47 -13.19 -7.50
N ALA A 256 2.49 -12.61 -8.16
CA ALA A 256 1.07 -12.93 -7.93
C ALA A 256 0.66 -14.22 -8.64
N ASN A 257 1.33 -14.56 -9.75
CA ASN A 257 1.01 -15.72 -10.56
C ASN A 257 2.30 -16.37 -11.07
N ARG A 258 2.37 -17.70 -11.08
CA ARG A 258 3.56 -18.44 -11.56
C ARG A 258 3.43 -18.98 -12.97
N HIS A 259 2.21 -18.98 -13.50
CA HIS A 259 1.95 -19.44 -14.86
C HIS A 259 1.93 -18.26 -15.84
N TYR A 260 2.46 -18.49 -17.04
CA TYR A 260 2.50 -17.49 -18.09
C TYR A 260 1.24 -17.60 -18.94
N TRP A 261 0.20 -16.82 -18.64
CA TRP A 261 -1.05 -16.85 -19.41
C TRP A 261 -0.99 -15.98 -20.67
N ARG A 262 -0.19 -14.91 -20.63
CA ARG A 262 0.05 -14.00 -21.75
C ARG A 262 0.93 -14.64 -22.81
N LYS A 263 0.59 -14.42 -24.08
CA LYS A 263 1.37 -14.94 -25.21
C LYS A 263 2.81 -14.41 -25.19
N GLU A 264 2.99 -13.12 -24.90
CA GLU A 264 4.32 -12.50 -24.87
C GLU A 264 5.23 -13.14 -23.81
N HIS A 265 4.67 -13.65 -22.71
CA HIS A 265 5.44 -14.36 -21.69
C HIS A 265 5.75 -15.80 -22.07
N LYS A 266 4.81 -16.48 -22.73
CA LYS A 266 5.00 -17.85 -23.24
C LYS A 266 6.11 -17.93 -24.30
N ASP A 267 6.27 -16.86 -25.08
CA ASP A 267 7.26 -16.78 -26.13
C ASP A 267 8.63 -16.23 -25.64
N ASP A 268 8.68 -15.57 -24.47
CA ASP A 268 9.91 -15.00 -23.88
C ASP A 268 10.65 -16.02 -22.99
N LEU A 269 11.43 -16.91 -23.61
CA LEU A 269 12.21 -17.95 -22.92
C LEU A 269 13.20 -17.38 -21.90
N GLU A 270 13.75 -16.19 -22.14
CA GLU A 270 14.69 -15.54 -21.22
C GLU A 270 13.99 -15.13 -19.93
N LEU A 271 12.82 -14.48 -20.04
CA LEU A 271 12.00 -14.12 -18.89
C LEU A 271 11.60 -15.37 -18.09
N GLN A 272 11.26 -16.46 -18.77
CA GLN A 272 10.86 -17.71 -18.12
C GLN A 272 12.01 -18.35 -17.34
N GLU A 273 13.19 -18.49 -17.95
CA GLU A 273 14.34 -19.12 -17.28
C GLU A 273 14.81 -18.27 -16.10
N LYS A 274 14.88 -16.94 -16.28
CA LYS A 274 15.26 -16.00 -15.22
C LYS A 274 14.31 -16.02 -14.02
N ASN A 275 13.04 -16.34 -14.26
CA ASN A 275 11.98 -16.31 -13.24
C ASN A 275 11.39 -17.69 -12.94
N LYS A 276 12.10 -18.76 -13.29
CA LYS A 276 11.64 -20.14 -13.13
C LYS A 276 11.42 -20.54 -11.67
N PHE A 277 12.24 -20.01 -10.78
CA PHE A 277 12.22 -20.37 -9.35
C PHE A 277 12.02 -19.14 -8.47
N GLY A 278 11.60 -19.40 -7.22
CA GLY A 278 11.42 -18.36 -6.21
C GLY A 278 10.14 -17.53 -6.36
N SER A 279 9.77 -16.85 -5.26
CA SER A 279 8.62 -15.96 -5.21
C SER A 279 8.92 -14.56 -5.77
N ILE A 280 10.19 -14.18 -5.86
CA ILE A 280 10.61 -12.87 -6.39
C ILE A 280 10.68 -12.95 -7.92
N LEU A 281 9.98 -12.04 -8.58
CA LEU A 281 10.13 -11.74 -9.99
C LEU A 281 11.30 -10.77 -10.16
N ASP A 282 12.27 -11.15 -10.99
CA ASP A 282 13.34 -10.27 -11.40
C ASP A 282 12.82 -9.24 -12.41
N VAL A 283 13.02 -7.95 -12.11
CA VAL A 283 12.42 -6.83 -12.83
C VAL A 283 13.49 -5.80 -13.19
N GLU A 284 13.49 -5.36 -14.45
CA GLU A 284 14.39 -4.29 -14.92
C GLU A 284 13.77 -2.90 -14.77
N SER A 285 12.44 -2.80 -14.83
CA SER A 285 11.70 -1.53 -14.76
C SER A 285 10.25 -1.73 -14.33
N CYS A 286 9.62 -0.68 -13.84
CA CYS A 286 8.24 -0.66 -13.39
C CYS A 286 7.49 0.48 -14.11
N SER A 287 6.42 0.15 -14.85
CA SER A 287 5.68 1.12 -15.68
C SER A 287 4.95 2.20 -14.87
N ILE A 288 4.63 1.93 -13.60
CA ILE A 288 3.99 2.91 -12.71
C ILE A 288 5.00 3.76 -11.94
N SER A 289 6.29 3.39 -11.96
CA SER A 289 7.39 4.16 -11.37
C SER A 289 7.90 5.22 -12.33
N THR A 290 8.40 6.32 -11.78
CA THR A 290 9.03 7.39 -12.57
C THR A 290 10.30 6.87 -13.24
N ASP A 291 10.76 7.57 -14.30
CA ASP A 291 11.96 7.15 -15.02
C ASP A 291 13.22 7.24 -14.12
N LEU A 292 13.29 8.23 -13.22
CA LEU A 292 14.35 8.34 -12.22
C LEU A 292 14.37 7.14 -11.26
N ILE A 293 13.20 6.69 -10.80
CA ILE A 293 13.09 5.50 -9.95
C ILE A 293 13.55 4.23 -10.70
N ASN A 294 13.19 4.10 -11.97
CA ASN A 294 13.65 2.97 -12.80
C ASN A 294 15.16 3.00 -13.03
N ASN A 295 15.76 4.18 -13.20
CA ASN A 295 17.22 4.34 -13.25
C ASN A 295 17.86 3.91 -11.92
N GLY A 296 17.32 4.36 -10.78
CA GLY A 296 17.80 3.93 -9.46
C GLY A 296 17.66 2.42 -9.21
N LEU A 297 16.61 1.78 -9.73
CA LEU A 297 16.46 0.31 -9.70
C LEU A 297 17.60 -0.38 -10.47
N LYS A 298 17.91 0.12 -11.68
CA LYS A 298 18.99 -0.42 -12.51
C LYS A 298 20.35 -0.33 -11.81
N VAL A 299 20.66 0.81 -11.20
CA VAL A 299 21.91 0.98 -10.44
C VAL A 299 21.94 0.07 -9.21
N SER A 300 20.80 -0.06 -8.50
CA SER A 300 20.67 -0.99 -7.37
C SER A 300 20.92 -2.45 -7.77
N LYS A 301 20.50 -2.85 -8.98
CA LYS A 301 20.74 -4.19 -9.53
C LYS A 301 22.22 -4.41 -9.84
N GLN A 302 22.89 -3.44 -10.45
CA GLN A 302 24.35 -3.49 -10.70
C GLN A 302 25.13 -3.64 -9.40
N LYS A 303 24.76 -2.87 -8.37
CA LYS A 303 25.37 -2.96 -7.04
C LYS A 303 25.15 -4.32 -6.39
N LEU A 304 23.93 -4.85 -6.45
CA LEU A 304 23.62 -6.19 -5.97
C LEU A 304 24.51 -7.24 -6.67
N ILE A 305 24.62 -7.21 -8.00
CA ILE A 305 25.43 -8.16 -8.78
C ILE A 305 26.91 -8.09 -8.37
N LYS A 306 27.43 -6.90 -8.07
CA LYS A 306 28.82 -6.71 -7.61
C LYS A 306 29.04 -7.24 -6.18
N GLU A 307 28.07 -7.06 -5.28
CA GLU A 307 28.25 -7.30 -3.85
C GLU A 307 27.78 -8.69 -3.38
N PHE A 308 26.79 -9.30 -4.06
CA PHE A 308 26.14 -10.53 -3.58
C PHE A 308 27.09 -11.72 -3.29
N PRO A 309 28.21 -11.94 -4.02
CA PRO A 309 29.05 -13.11 -3.76
C PRO A 309 29.65 -13.07 -2.35
N THR A 310 30.04 -11.89 -1.88
CA THR A 310 30.69 -11.69 -0.57
C THR A 310 29.74 -11.15 0.51
N PHE A 311 28.52 -10.75 0.12
CA PHE A 311 27.53 -10.14 1.02
C PHE A 311 27.14 -11.08 2.18
N LYS A 312 27.50 -10.70 3.40
CA LYS A 312 27.37 -11.58 4.58
C LYS A 312 25.95 -11.76 5.11
N LYS A 313 25.02 -10.84 4.80
CA LYS A 313 23.64 -10.93 5.28
C LYS A 313 22.80 -11.76 4.30
N ASN A 314 21.83 -12.49 4.82
CA ASN A 314 20.89 -13.26 3.98
C ASN A 314 19.80 -12.37 3.35
N GLN A 315 19.85 -11.05 3.55
CA GLN A 315 18.86 -10.10 3.07
C GLN A 315 19.54 -8.86 2.52
N TYR A 316 19.31 -8.57 1.24
CA TYR A 316 19.73 -7.34 0.58
C TYR A 316 18.49 -6.47 0.40
N ASN A 317 18.41 -5.41 1.19
CA ASN A 317 17.27 -4.48 1.16
C ASN A 317 17.56 -3.42 0.11
N VAL A 318 16.76 -3.37 -0.94
CA VAL A 318 16.81 -2.30 -1.93
C VAL A 318 15.73 -1.27 -1.62
N PHE A 319 16.11 -0.01 -1.74
CA PHE A 319 15.26 1.13 -1.53
C PHE A 319 15.66 2.19 -2.55
N VAL A 320 14.66 2.74 -3.24
CA VAL A 320 14.86 3.87 -4.14
C VAL A 320 13.70 4.82 -3.89
N ARG A 321 14.02 6.08 -3.62
CA ARG A 321 13.04 7.13 -3.38
C ARG A 321 13.46 8.41 -4.08
N GLU A 322 12.48 9.06 -4.67
CA GLU A 322 12.65 10.36 -5.30
C GLU A 322 12.53 11.48 -4.28
N GLN A 323 13.13 12.61 -4.62
CA GLN A 323 13.04 13.87 -3.91
C GLN A 323 12.92 15.01 -4.92
N THR A 324 12.31 16.12 -4.49
CA THR A 324 12.18 17.36 -5.27
C THR A 324 12.80 18.51 -4.50
N THR A 325 13.74 19.23 -5.12
CA THR A 325 14.51 20.33 -4.51
C THR A 325 14.50 21.57 -5.40
N ASP A 326 14.75 22.75 -4.83
CA ASP A 326 14.96 23.98 -5.62
C ASP A 326 16.40 24.16 -6.11
N ALA A 327 17.32 23.36 -5.59
CA ALA A 327 18.73 23.38 -5.98
C ALA A 327 19.02 22.23 -6.95
N GLU A 328 19.80 22.54 -7.99
CA GLU A 328 20.32 21.54 -8.92
C GLU A 328 21.21 20.54 -8.15
N PRO A 329 20.97 19.23 -8.28
CA PRO A 329 21.81 18.22 -7.63
C PRO A 329 23.26 18.29 -8.11
N THR A 330 24.20 18.34 -7.17
CA THR A 330 25.63 18.33 -7.51
C THR A 330 26.07 16.93 -7.97
N LEU A 331 27.22 16.85 -8.65
CA LEU A 331 27.83 15.54 -8.98
C LEU A 331 28.05 14.68 -7.73
N LYS A 332 28.45 15.30 -6.62
CA LYS A 332 28.60 14.61 -5.34
C LYS A 332 27.28 14.06 -4.82
N ASP A 333 26.18 14.81 -4.93
CA ASP A 333 24.86 14.32 -4.53
C ASP A 333 24.45 13.10 -5.36
N ILE A 334 24.71 13.15 -6.66
CA ILE A 334 24.43 12.06 -7.60
C ILE A 334 25.26 10.80 -7.26
N GLU A 335 26.54 10.98 -6.94
CA GLU A 335 27.45 9.90 -6.52
C GLU A 335 27.07 9.30 -5.16
N ASP A 336 26.84 10.14 -4.14
CA ASP A 336 26.48 9.74 -2.77
C ASP A 336 25.12 9.03 -2.74
N ASN A 337 24.20 9.43 -3.62
CA ASN A 337 22.89 8.79 -3.77
C ASN A 337 22.94 7.51 -4.63
N LEU A 338 24.11 7.21 -5.22
CA LEU A 338 24.39 6.06 -6.08
C LEU A 338 23.46 6.00 -7.30
N VAL A 339 23.35 7.10 -8.04
CA VAL A 339 22.43 7.24 -9.18
C VAL A 339 23.13 7.10 -10.54
N LEU A 340 24.45 6.93 -10.59
CA LEU A 340 25.19 6.81 -11.85
C LEU A 340 25.14 5.36 -12.40
N PRO A 341 24.55 5.14 -13.59
CA PRO A 341 24.70 3.88 -14.29
C PRO A 341 26.08 3.79 -14.97
N GLU A 342 26.51 2.58 -15.36
CA GLU A 342 27.77 2.35 -16.10
C GLU A 342 27.92 3.26 -17.35
N GLU A 343 29.16 3.48 -17.85
CA GLU A 343 29.49 4.39 -18.96
C GLU A 343 28.58 4.24 -20.19
N LYS A 344 28.14 3.02 -20.52
CA LYS A 344 27.23 2.73 -21.65
C LYS A 344 25.82 3.32 -21.49
N ASP A 345 25.43 3.66 -20.27
CA ASP A 345 24.11 4.14 -19.85
C ASP A 345 24.16 5.59 -19.33
N ALA A 346 25.33 6.22 -19.34
CA ALA A 346 25.60 7.57 -18.85
C ALA A 346 24.79 8.69 -19.55
N GLN A 347 24.06 8.36 -20.62
CA GLN A 347 23.21 9.29 -21.36
C GLN A 347 21.83 9.54 -20.71
N LYS A 348 21.44 8.79 -19.67
CA LYS A 348 20.21 9.08 -18.91
C LYS A 348 20.54 10.00 -17.72
N PRO A 349 19.83 11.11 -17.54
CA PRO A 349 20.21 12.08 -16.52
C PRO A 349 19.91 11.52 -15.12
N ALA A 350 20.83 11.74 -14.18
CA ALA A 350 20.70 11.33 -12.78
C ALA A 350 19.67 12.15 -11.99
N PHE A 351 19.19 13.24 -12.60
CA PHE A 351 18.16 14.12 -12.12
C PHE A 351 17.35 14.68 -13.30
N GLU A 352 16.21 15.29 -13.03
CA GLU A 352 15.32 15.92 -14.02
C GLU A 352 15.03 17.35 -13.57
N GLU A 353 15.26 18.34 -14.42
CA GLU A 353 14.73 19.69 -14.19
C GLU A 353 13.24 19.70 -14.56
N ILE A 354 12.41 20.16 -13.62
CA ILE A 354 10.99 20.39 -13.81
C ILE A 354 10.69 21.90 -13.76
N LYS A 355 9.43 22.28 -13.90
CA LYS A 355 9.00 23.69 -13.91
C LYS A 355 9.47 24.46 -12.66
N ASP A 356 9.70 25.76 -12.84
CA ASP A 356 10.08 26.72 -11.81
C ASP A 356 11.45 26.47 -11.16
N GLN A 357 12.45 26.03 -11.94
CA GLN A 357 13.81 25.74 -11.45
C GLN A 357 13.82 24.72 -10.29
N LYS A 358 12.92 23.74 -10.35
CA LYS A 358 12.88 22.63 -9.41
C LYS A 358 13.54 21.43 -10.06
N TYR A 359 14.13 20.57 -9.25
CA TYR A 359 14.89 19.41 -9.70
C TYR A 359 14.42 18.17 -8.97
N ARG A 360 14.23 17.09 -9.72
CA ARG A 360 13.92 15.76 -9.17
C ARG A 360 15.15 14.88 -9.24
N SER A 361 15.46 14.19 -8.17
CA SER A 361 16.54 13.19 -8.13
C SER A 361 16.11 12.01 -7.27
N VAL A 362 16.92 10.95 -7.23
CA VAL A 362 16.64 9.79 -6.38
C VAL A 362 17.74 9.56 -5.37
N THR A 363 17.38 8.89 -4.27
CA THR A 363 18.30 8.36 -3.29
C THR A 363 18.02 6.90 -2.99
N SER A 364 19.09 6.15 -2.73
CA SER A 364 19.05 4.81 -2.16
C SER A 364 19.35 4.78 -0.65
N ASN A 365 19.69 5.92 -0.06
CA ASN A 365 20.01 6.05 1.35
C ASN A 365 18.74 6.27 2.19
N GLN A 366 18.28 5.21 2.86
CA GLN A 366 17.10 5.22 3.72
C GLN A 366 17.15 6.24 4.88
N ARG A 367 18.33 6.71 5.27
CA ARG A 367 18.54 7.60 6.42
C ARG A 367 18.81 9.04 6.02
N GLN A 368 18.89 9.32 4.73
CA GLN A 368 19.09 10.69 4.25
C GLN A 368 17.83 11.50 4.49
N THR A 369 17.99 12.73 4.98
CA THR A 369 16.93 13.73 4.93
C THR A 369 16.79 14.20 3.49
N ILE A 370 15.60 14.05 2.93
CA ILE A 370 15.25 14.48 1.59
C ILE A 370 14.17 15.56 1.66
N GLN A 371 13.95 16.25 0.54
CA GLN A 371 12.90 17.24 0.41
C GLN A 371 11.85 16.80 -0.62
N GLU A 372 10.61 17.15 -0.38
CA GLU A 372 9.53 17.10 -1.38
C GLU A 372 8.85 18.46 -1.46
N ILE A 373 8.39 18.83 -2.65
CA ILE A 373 7.65 20.08 -2.88
C ILE A 373 6.25 19.75 -3.38
N VAL A 374 5.25 20.03 -2.56
CA VAL A 374 3.83 19.73 -2.84
C VAL A 374 2.99 20.94 -2.48
N CYS A 375 2.03 21.30 -3.35
CA CYS A 375 1.17 22.48 -3.17
C CYS A 375 1.95 23.78 -2.89
N GLY A 376 3.15 23.92 -3.48
CA GLY A 376 4.02 25.06 -3.26
C GLY A 376 4.71 25.10 -1.88
N LYS A 377 4.53 24.07 -1.04
CA LYS A 377 5.15 23.94 0.27
C LYS A 377 6.26 22.89 0.23
N LYS A 378 7.30 23.09 1.04
CA LYS A 378 8.50 22.23 1.16
C LYS A 378 8.39 21.33 2.37
N PHE A 379 8.75 20.07 2.23
CA PHE A 379 8.72 19.11 3.32
C PHE A 379 10.03 18.35 3.39
N ASN A 380 10.77 18.55 4.47
CA ASN A 380 11.94 17.75 4.80
C ASN A 380 11.52 16.57 5.68
N PHE A 381 11.98 15.37 5.33
CA PHE A 381 11.75 14.15 6.09
C PHE A 381 12.82 13.11 5.77
N VAL A 382 12.98 12.11 6.64
CA VAL A 382 13.95 11.03 6.40
C VAL A 382 13.41 10.12 5.29
N ALA A 383 14.22 9.76 4.30
CA ALA A 383 13.75 9.06 3.09
C ALA A 383 12.88 7.81 3.37
N ASN A 384 13.21 7.05 4.42
CA ASN A 384 12.43 5.87 4.81
C ASN A 384 11.10 6.16 5.51
N GLU A 385 10.87 7.38 5.98
CA GLU A 385 9.60 7.80 6.60
C GLU A 385 8.45 7.78 5.58
N PHE A 386 7.23 7.79 6.11
CA PHE A 386 6.03 7.83 5.30
C PHE A 386 5.85 9.23 4.71
N PHE A 387 5.65 9.27 3.39
CA PHE A 387 5.15 10.42 2.66
C PHE A 387 4.52 9.86 1.39
N GLN A 388 3.47 10.51 0.90
CA GLN A 388 2.64 10.00 -0.19
C GLN A 388 3.47 9.78 -1.47
N ILE A 389 3.31 8.60 -2.10
CA ILE A 389 4.16 8.17 -3.22
C ILE A 389 3.62 8.57 -4.60
N ASN A 390 2.42 9.14 -4.65
CA ASN A 390 1.83 9.74 -5.82
C ASN A 390 1.60 11.22 -5.52
N THR A 391 2.57 12.06 -5.83
CA THR A 391 2.48 13.50 -5.54
C THR A 391 1.51 14.23 -6.46
N THR A 392 1.17 13.64 -7.61
CA THR A 392 0.32 14.27 -8.63
C THR A 392 -1.14 14.44 -8.19
N ILE A 393 -1.67 13.54 -7.35
CA ILE A 393 -3.06 13.61 -6.87
C ILE A 393 -3.21 14.48 -5.61
N LEU A 394 -2.11 14.77 -4.90
CA LEU A 394 -2.16 15.48 -3.62
C LEU A 394 -2.83 16.87 -3.70
N PRO A 395 -2.61 17.70 -4.74
CA PRO A 395 -3.31 18.97 -4.86
C PRO A 395 -4.84 18.82 -4.87
N LEU A 396 -5.38 17.78 -5.54
CA LEU A 396 -6.82 17.53 -5.59
C LEU A 396 -7.38 17.12 -4.22
N VAL A 397 -6.60 16.40 -3.43
CA VAL A 397 -6.98 16.00 -2.07
C VAL A 397 -6.97 17.20 -1.14
N ILE A 398 -5.93 18.04 -1.21
CA ILE A 398 -5.85 19.27 -0.40
C ILE A 398 -6.98 20.23 -0.78
N GLU A 399 -7.29 20.40 -2.06
CA GLU A 399 -8.42 21.21 -2.51
C GLU A 399 -9.75 20.67 -1.95
N HIS A 400 -9.96 19.35 -2.00
CA HIS A 400 -11.13 18.71 -1.45
C HIS A 400 -11.25 18.91 0.08
N VAL A 401 -10.14 18.79 0.80
CA VAL A 401 -10.07 19.05 2.25
C VAL A 401 -10.39 20.51 2.57
N LEU A 402 -9.79 21.46 1.84
CA LEU A 402 -10.02 22.89 2.04
C LEU A 402 -11.48 23.27 1.80
N LYS A 403 -12.06 22.81 0.68
CA LYS A 403 -13.48 23.02 0.36
C LYS A 403 -14.38 22.47 1.47
N ASN A 404 -14.07 21.27 1.97
CA ASN A 404 -14.86 20.63 3.02
C ASN A 404 -14.56 21.16 4.43
N SER A 405 -13.58 22.03 4.59
CA SER A 405 -13.30 22.75 5.85
C SER A 405 -14.04 24.09 5.94
N GLU A 406 -14.79 24.48 4.90
CA GLU A 406 -15.62 25.69 4.91
C GLU A 406 -16.81 25.53 5.85
N ILE A 407 -17.12 26.56 6.64
CA ILE A 407 -18.23 26.59 7.61
C ILE A 407 -19.12 27.77 7.23
N GLU A 408 -20.39 27.50 6.90
CA GLU A 408 -21.35 28.53 6.44
C GLU A 408 -21.77 29.49 7.57
N ASN A 409 -22.14 30.73 7.21
CA ASN A 409 -22.79 31.75 8.04
C ASN A 409 -21.96 32.38 9.17
N GLN A 410 -20.67 32.62 8.95
CA GLN A 410 -19.85 33.40 9.88
C GLN A 410 -19.34 34.66 9.19
N GLU A 411 -19.84 35.83 9.63
CA GLU A 411 -19.34 37.16 9.21
C GLU A 411 -17.85 37.34 9.55
N ASP A 412 -17.33 36.53 10.48
CA ASP A 412 -15.93 36.46 10.89
C ASP A 412 -15.23 35.32 10.11
N SER A 413 -14.24 35.65 9.28
CA SER A 413 -13.52 34.71 8.39
C SER A 413 -12.61 33.70 9.12
N LYS A 414 -12.72 33.58 10.44
CA LYS A 414 -11.82 32.79 11.28
C LYS A 414 -12.21 31.32 11.24
N ARG A 415 -11.28 30.50 10.79
CA ARG A 415 -11.45 29.04 10.66
C ARG A 415 -10.28 28.34 11.31
N TYR A 416 -10.57 27.31 12.09
CA TYR A 416 -9.56 26.54 12.79
C TYR A 416 -9.48 25.13 12.23
N LEU A 417 -8.27 24.60 12.15
CA LEU A 417 -8.02 23.26 11.68
C LEU A 417 -7.25 22.46 12.72
N VAL A 418 -7.75 21.27 13.04
CA VAL A 418 -7.01 20.29 13.84
C VAL A 418 -6.62 19.15 12.91
N ASP A 419 -5.32 18.96 12.71
CA ASP A 419 -4.75 17.88 11.89
C ASP A 419 -4.31 16.74 12.81
N ALA A 420 -5.16 15.73 12.98
CA ALA A 420 -4.86 14.57 13.81
C ALA A 420 -4.14 13.48 13.01
N TYR A 421 -3.13 12.86 13.63
CA TYR A 421 -2.18 11.97 12.93
C TYR A 421 -1.37 12.73 11.88
N CYS A 422 -0.97 13.97 12.18
CA CYS A 422 -0.43 14.88 11.19
C CYS A 422 0.92 14.44 10.60
N GLY A 423 1.62 13.47 11.19
CA GLY A 423 2.92 13.01 10.71
C GLY A 423 3.91 14.17 10.60
N SER A 424 4.47 14.38 9.40
CA SER A 424 5.39 15.50 9.09
C SER A 424 4.68 16.85 8.84
N GLY A 425 3.39 16.96 9.15
CA GLY A 425 2.58 18.18 9.05
C GLY A 425 2.01 18.46 7.66
N PHE A 426 2.03 17.47 6.75
CA PHE A 426 1.70 17.67 5.34
C PHE A 426 0.36 18.39 5.11
N ILE A 427 -0.74 17.82 5.60
CA ILE A 427 -2.09 18.35 5.33
C ILE A 427 -2.27 19.72 6.00
N GLY A 428 -1.96 19.82 7.30
CA GLY A 428 -2.08 21.06 8.05
C GLY A 428 -1.28 22.22 7.44
N ILE A 429 -0.03 21.98 7.03
CA ILE A 429 0.84 22.98 6.38
C ILE A 429 0.29 23.39 5.00
N CYS A 430 -0.21 22.44 4.21
CA CYS A 430 -0.80 22.77 2.91
C CYS A 430 -2.11 23.56 3.04
N CYS A 431 -2.85 23.39 4.14
CA CYS A 431 -4.11 24.10 4.37
C CYS A 431 -3.94 25.45 5.09
N SER A 432 -2.75 25.75 5.64
CA SER A 432 -2.52 26.85 6.58
C SER A 432 -2.91 28.23 6.04
N ASP A 433 -2.73 28.47 4.74
CA ASP A 433 -2.95 29.77 4.10
C ASP A 433 -4.42 30.21 4.10
N LYS A 434 -5.34 29.29 4.40
CA LYS A 434 -6.79 29.54 4.44
C LYS A 434 -7.37 29.45 5.86
N MET A 435 -6.53 29.24 6.87
CA MET A 435 -6.93 29.04 8.26
C MET A 435 -6.42 30.17 9.15
N GLU A 436 -7.19 30.51 10.18
CA GLU A 436 -6.74 31.39 11.26
C GLU A 436 -5.61 30.72 12.05
N ARG A 437 -5.79 29.43 12.39
CA ARG A 437 -4.79 28.62 13.05
C ARG A 437 -4.96 27.15 12.73
N VAL A 438 -3.83 26.45 12.59
CA VAL A 438 -3.75 25.01 12.47
C VAL A 438 -3.07 24.42 13.71
N LEU A 439 -3.67 23.38 14.28
CA LEU A 439 -3.09 22.59 15.36
C LEU A 439 -2.91 21.14 14.89
N GLY A 440 -1.67 20.72 14.68
CA GLY A 440 -1.33 19.33 14.39
C GLY A 440 -1.11 18.53 15.67
N VAL A 441 -1.69 17.33 15.75
CA VAL A 441 -1.48 16.40 16.86
C VAL A 441 -0.95 15.08 16.35
N GLU A 442 0.19 14.67 16.91
CA GLU A 442 0.89 13.44 16.54
C GLU A 442 1.36 12.72 17.80
N VAL A 443 1.29 11.38 17.80
CA VAL A 443 1.72 10.56 18.93
C VAL A 443 3.24 10.38 18.95
N SER A 444 3.89 10.48 17.79
CA SER A 444 5.34 10.46 17.65
C SER A 444 5.93 11.86 17.85
N GLU A 445 6.65 12.05 18.95
CA GLU A 445 7.37 13.30 19.24
C GLU A 445 8.32 13.71 18.10
N GLN A 446 9.03 12.74 17.50
CA GLN A 446 9.92 12.98 16.37
C GLN A 446 9.16 13.53 15.14
N ALA A 447 7.98 12.97 14.84
CA ALA A 447 7.17 13.43 13.71
C ALA A 447 6.56 14.82 14.00
N ALA A 448 6.08 15.07 15.22
CA ALA A 448 5.61 16.40 15.63
C ALA A 448 6.72 17.46 15.51
N GLN A 449 7.95 17.12 15.91
CA GLN A 449 9.11 18.01 15.72
C GLN A 449 9.40 18.25 14.23
N SER A 450 9.40 17.20 13.40
CA SER A 450 9.57 17.33 11.96
C SER A 450 8.49 18.23 11.33
N ALA A 451 7.25 18.13 11.79
CA ALA A 451 6.15 19.01 11.36
C ALA A 451 6.38 20.47 11.73
N ALA A 452 6.84 20.75 12.96
CA ALA A 452 7.21 22.10 13.37
C ALA A 452 8.38 22.68 12.55
N GLU A 453 9.39 21.86 12.27
CA GLU A 453 10.51 22.23 11.39
C GLU A 453 10.05 22.51 9.96
N ASN A 454 9.10 21.73 9.42
CA ASN A 454 8.52 21.95 8.11
C ASN A 454 7.65 23.22 8.05
N ALA A 455 6.90 23.55 9.09
CA ALA A 455 6.17 24.83 9.13
C ALA A 455 7.15 26.01 9.13
N LYS A 456 8.23 25.94 9.92
CA LYS A 456 9.30 26.94 9.91
C LYS A 456 9.99 27.04 8.55
N LEU A 457 10.24 25.91 7.88
CA LEU A 457 10.84 25.85 6.53
C LEU A 457 10.00 26.61 5.49
N ASN A 458 8.69 26.67 5.69
CA ASN A 458 7.75 27.38 4.83
C ASN A 458 7.37 28.78 5.32
N SER A 459 8.03 29.28 6.38
CA SER A 459 7.70 30.56 7.01
C SER A 459 6.23 30.66 7.46
N ILE A 460 5.68 29.56 7.97
CA ILE A 460 4.28 29.49 8.44
C ILE A 460 4.25 29.61 9.95
N GLU A 461 3.63 30.68 10.44
CA GLU A 461 3.56 31.01 11.88
C GLU A 461 2.23 30.60 12.53
N ASN A 462 1.17 30.41 11.74
CA ASN A 462 -0.16 30.05 12.24
C ASN A 462 -0.34 28.53 12.45
N CYS A 463 0.73 27.73 12.38
CA CYS A 463 0.72 26.31 12.66
C CYS A 463 1.41 26.00 13.99
N LYS A 464 0.76 25.21 14.84
CA LYS A 464 1.35 24.63 16.05
C LYS A 464 1.26 23.10 15.97
N PHE A 465 2.34 22.40 16.31
CA PHE A 465 2.37 20.94 16.36
C PHE A 465 2.66 20.48 17.79
N ILE A 466 1.87 19.53 18.28
CA ILE A 466 2.03 18.98 19.62
C ILE A 466 2.20 17.47 19.56
N ALA A 467 3.13 16.97 20.38
CA ALA A 467 3.24 15.56 20.67
C ALA A 467 2.15 15.19 21.68
N GLY A 468 1.07 14.59 21.24
CA GLY A 468 -0.09 14.28 22.08
C GLY A 468 0.00 12.89 22.72
N ASP A 469 -0.37 12.79 23.99
CA ASP A 469 -0.72 11.49 24.58
C ASP A 469 -1.93 10.93 23.84
N ALA A 470 -1.81 9.71 23.30
CA ALA A 470 -2.88 9.04 22.56
C ALA A 470 -4.21 8.98 23.34
N GLU A 471 -4.16 9.00 24.67
CA GLU A 471 -5.33 8.96 25.55
C GLU A 471 -5.99 10.34 25.78
N LYS A 472 -5.32 11.45 25.43
CA LYS A 472 -5.75 12.82 25.78
C LYS A 472 -5.47 13.85 24.66
N ILE A 473 -5.51 13.43 23.40
CA ILE A 473 -5.23 14.24 22.21
C ILE A 473 -5.97 15.58 22.21
N PHE A 474 -7.24 15.61 22.60
CA PHE A 474 -8.06 16.84 22.52
C PHE A 474 -8.01 17.74 23.77
N LYS A 475 -7.33 17.33 24.86
CA LYS A 475 -7.27 18.15 26.08
C LYS A 475 -6.48 19.44 25.89
N GLU A 476 -5.51 19.43 24.99
CA GLU A 476 -4.65 20.58 24.68
C GLU A 476 -5.15 21.38 23.46
N VAL A 477 -6.28 20.97 22.88
CA VAL A 477 -6.89 21.63 21.72
C VAL A 477 -7.72 22.81 22.20
N ASP A 478 -7.12 23.99 22.17
CA ASP A 478 -7.74 25.27 22.55
C ASP A 478 -8.34 25.99 21.33
N THR A 479 -9.08 25.30 20.46
CA THR A 479 -9.79 25.92 19.32
C THR A 479 -11.30 25.90 19.56
N PRO A 480 -12.06 26.95 19.18
CA PRO A 480 -13.52 26.94 19.27
C PRO A 480 -14.09 25.82 18.39
N ASN A 481 -14.71 24.81 19.01
CA ASN A 481 -15.15 23.60 18.31
C ASN A 481 -16.16 23.89 17.19
N GLU A 482 -17.08 24.85 17.39
CA GLU A 482 -18.06 25.29 16.39
C GLU A 482 -17.43 25.94 15.14
N LEU A 483 -16.16 26.33 15.22
CA LEU A 483 -15.37 26.92 14.12
C LEU A 483 -14.21 26.01 13.68
N THR A 484 -14.15 24.79 14.22
CA THR A 484 -13.07 23.86 13.99
C THR A 484 -13.49 22.74 13.05
N THR A 485 -12.66 22.48 12.05
CA THR A 485 -12.66 21.22 11.30
C THR A 485 -11.56 20.32 11.83
N VAL A 486 -11.88 19.07 12.17
CA VAL A 486 -10.88 18.05 12.49
C VAL A 486 -10.62 17.21 11.24
N ILE A 487 -9.38 17.19 10.77
CA ILE A 487 -8.91 16.24 9.77
C ILE A 487 -8.23 15.08 10.50
N MET A 488 -8.43 13.86 10.00
CA MET A 488 -7.71 12.69 10.47
C MET A 488 -7.26 11.80 9.31
N ASP A 489 -5.99 11.42 9.32
CA ASP A 489 -5.38 10.46 8.38
C ASP A 489 -4.64 9.33 9.13
N PRO A 490 -5.37 8.45 9.84
CA PRO A 490 -4.76 7.34 10.56
C PRO A 490 -4.16 6.30 9.61
N SER A 491 -3.22 5.51 10.14
CA SER A 491 -2.64 4.36 9.43
C SER A 491 -3.68 3.32 8.96
N ARG A 492 -3.25 2.31 8.18
CA ARG A 492 -4.09 1.18 7.70
C ARG A 492 -4.90 0.43 8.75
N LYS A 493 -4.59 0.57 10.04
CA LYS A 493 -5.35 -0.02 11.16
C LYS A 493 -6.62 0.78 11.50
N GLY A 494 -6.80 1.95 10.90
CA GLY A 494 -7.80 2.93 11.30
C GLY A 494 -7.45 3.63 12.60
N SER A 495 -8.42 4.38 13.12
CA SER A 495 -8.37 4.98 14.44
C SER A 495 -8.69 3.96 15.54
N ASN A 496 -8.63 4.40 16.79
CA ASN A 496 -8.96 3.59 17.96
C ASN A 496 -10.17 4.18 18.71
N GLN A 497 -10.83 3.36 19.53
CA GLN A 497 -12.02 3.78 20.25
C GLN A 497 -11.77 4.98 21.18
N GLY A 498 -10.59 5.05 21.80
CA GLY A 498 -10.21 6.15 22.68
C GLY A 498 -10.15 7.49 21.96
N PHE A 499 -9.56 7.54 20.77
CA PHE A 499 -9.53 8.73 19.92
C PHE A 499 -10.93 9.12 19.46
N LEU A 500 -11.73 8.17 18.95
CA LEU A 500 -13.08 8.44 18.44
C LEU A 500 -14.02 8.96 19.55
N LYS A 501 -13.87 8.48 20.79
CA LYS A 501 -14.59 9.03 21.96
C LYS A 501 -14.20 10.47 22.24
N GLN A 502 -12.89 10.77 22.29
CA GLN A 502 -12.42 12.14 22.53
C GLN A 502 -12.86 13.09 21.39
N LEU A 503 -12.85 12.63 20.13
CA LEU A 503 -13.38 13.40 19.00
C LEU A 503 -14.86 13.71 19.17
N SER A 504 -15.64 12.71 19.62
CA SER A 504 -17.06 12.88 19.96
C SER A 504 -17.25 13.88 21.10
N GLU A 505 -16.41 13.86 22.14
CA GLU A 505 -16.46 14.82 23.25
C GLU A 505 -16.10 16.25 22.80
N TYR A 506 -15.12 16.41 21.91
CA TYR A 506 -14.65 17.69 21.40
C TYR A 506 -15.73 18.40 20.53
N LYS A 507 -16.57 17.64 19.82
CA LYS A 507 -17.71 18.14 19.02
C LYS A 507 -17.35 19.20 17.96
N PRO A 508 -16.31 18.98 17.10
CA PRO A 508 -16.00 19.91 16.03
C PRO A 508 -17.18 20.11 15.07
N LYS A 509 -17.23 21.24 14.36
CA LYS A 509 -18.30 21.51 13.39
C LYS A 509 -18.25 20.53 12.21
N LYS A 510 -17.05 20.19 11.75
CA LYS A 510 -16.81 19.23 10.67
C LYS A 510 -15.70 18.24 11.01
N ILE A 511 -15.82 17.04 10.46
CA ILE A 511 -14.79 15.99 10.53
C ILE A 511 -14.50 15.53 9.10
N VAL A 512 -13.23 15.54 8.71
CA VAL A 512 -12.75 15.05 7.42
C VAL A 512 -11.82 13.87 7.68
N TYR A 513 -12.28 12.66 7.42
CA TYR A 513 -11.49 11.45 7.64
C TYR A 513 -11.00 10.89 6.30
N ILE A 514 -9.68 10.99 6.09
CA ILE A 514 -8.93 10.42 4.97
C ILE A 514 -8.43 9.03 5.36
N SER A 515 -8.60 8.03 4.48
CA SER A 515 -8.14 6.67 4.76
C SER A 515 -7.65 5.92 3.54
N CYS A 516 -6.48 5.28 3.70
CA CYS A 516 -5.98 4.28 2.77
C CYS A 516 -6.56 2.87 2.98
N ASN A 517 -7.41 2.67 3.99
CA ASN A 517 -8.15 1.42 4.21
C ASN A 517 -9.62 1.72 4.51
N VAL A 518 -10.41 1.69 3.43
CA VAL A 518 -11.86 1.91 3.43
C VAL A 518 -12.62 1.04 4.44
N ASN A 519 -12.12 -0.17 4.73
CA ASN A 519 -12.78 -1.12 5.63
C ASN A 519 -12.66 -0.71 7.09
N THR A 520 -11.47 -0.23 7.50
CA THR A 520 -11.28 0.31 8.84
C THR A 520 -11.95 1.66 8.99
N GLN A 521 -12.01 2.48 7.94
CA GLN A 521 -12.80 3.72 7.95
C GLN A 521 -14.29 3.42 8.17
N ALA A 522 -14.86 2.45 7.45
CA ALA A 522 -16.25 2.03 7.64
C ALA A 522 -16.52 1.57 9.08
N ARG A 523 -15.67 0.70 9.64
CA ARG A 523 -15.74 0.29 11.05
C ARG A 523 -15.72 1.48 12.01
N ASP A 524 -14.80 2.41 11.79
CA ASP A 524 -14.61 3.57 12.66
C ASP A 524 -15.81 4.52 12.61
N MET A 525 -16.41 4.71 11.43
CA MET A 525 -17.62 5.52 11.27
C MET A 525 -18.85 4.85 11.86
N GLU A 526 -18.99 3.53 11.72
CA GLU A 526 -20.02 2.75 12.42
C GLU A 526 -19.91 2.96 13.94
N TYR A 527 -18.71 2.81 14.49
CA TYR A 527 -18.46 3.01 15.92
C TYR A 527 -18.72 4.45 16.35
N PHE A 528 -18.15 5.43 15.65
CA PHE A 528 -18.28 6.85 15.96
C PHE A 528 -19.75 7.25 15.99
N LEU A 529 -20.50 7.04 14.90
CA LEU A 529 -21.87 7.53 14.77
C LEU A 529 -22.87 6.80 15.66
N LYS A 530 -22.61 5.55 16.07
CA LYS A 530 -23.58 4.72 16.81
C LYS A 530 -23.24 4.45 18.26
N GLN A 531 -21.97 4.49 18.63
CA GLN A 531 -21.50 4.00 19.94
C GLN A 531 -20.79 5.07 20.77
N THR A 532 -20.47 6.23 20.19
CA THR A 532 -19.95 7.36 20.97
C THR A 532 -21.10 8.28 21.43
N GLU A 533 -20.90 8.97 22.54
CA GLU A 533 -21.93 9.76 23.22
C GLU A 533 -22.56 10.85 22.32
N ASN A 534 -21.73 11.55 21.55
CA ASN A 534 -22.16 12.67 20.70
C ASN A 534 -22.09 12.36 19.20
N GLY A 535 -21.74 11.12 18.81
CA GLY A 535 -21.65 10.74 17.41
C GLY A 535 -22.97 10.90 16.64
N GLY A 536 -24.11 10.71 17.31
CA GLY A 536 -25.44 10.90 16.72
C GLY A 536 -25.78 12.35 16.33
N LEU A 537 -25.01 13.34 16.81
CA LEU A 537 -25.12 14.74 16.43
C LEU A 537 -24.59 15.00 15.01
N TYR A 538 -23.83 14.07 14.46
CA TYR A 538 -23.28 14.18 13.12
C TYR A 538 -24.17 13.50 12.10
N GLU A 539 -24.08 14.01 10.88
CA GLU A 539 -24.50 13.31 9.69
C GLU A 539 -23.33 13.16 8.72
N ILE A 540 -23.42 12.12 7.90
CA ILE A 540 -22.55 11.95 6.76
C ILE A 540 -23.00 12.96 5.71
N ASP A 541 -22.10 13.86 5.36
CA ASP A 541 -22.25 14.77 4.24
C ASP A 541 -22.06 13.96 2.96
N HIS A 542 -20.82 13.50 2.70
CA HIS A 542 -20.53 12.61 1.58
C HIS A 542 -19.24 11.79 1.79
N VAL A 543 -19.05 10.80 0.90
CA VAL A 543 -17.86 9.96 0.76
C VAL A 543 -17.32 10.11 -0.66
N THR A 544 -16.03 10.42 -0.80
CA THR A 544 -15.33 10.54 -2.09
C THR A 544 -14.15 9.58 -2.14
N GLY A 545 -14.00 8.85 -3.25
CA GLY A 545 -12.80 8.04 -3.48
C GLY A 545 -11.69 8.84 -4.18
N PHE A 546 -10.44 8.49 -3.96
CA PHE A 546 -9.29 9.07 -4.65
C PHE A 546 -8.37 7.95 -5.16
N ASP A 547 -8.00 8.02 -6.43
CA ASP A 547 -7.07 7.05 -7.00
C ASP A 547 -5.60 7.45 -6.80
N PHE A 548 -5.06 7.16 -5.62
CA PHE A 548 -3.63 7.31 -5.36
C PHE A 548 -2.76 6.28 -6.09
N PHE A 549 -3.35 5.14 -6.49
CA PHE A 549 -2.61 4.00 -7.03
C PHE A 549 -3.28 3.45 -8.30
N PRO A 550 -3.24 4.19 -9.43
CA PRO A 550 -3.67 3.70 -10.72
C PRO A 550 -3.10 2.32 -11.07
N GLN A 551 -3.85 1.53 -11.82
CA GLN A 551 -3.50 0.14 -12.20
C GLN A 551 -3.52 -0.88 -11.06
N THR A 552 -3.82 -0.46 -9.82
CA THR A 552 -3.95 -1.35 -8.65
C THR A 552 -5.38 -1.34 -8.10
N HIS A 553 -5.70 -2.28 -7.23
CA HIS A 553 -6.98 -2.32 -6.52
C HIS A 553 -7.11 -1.30 -5.38
N HIS A 554 -6.00 -0.68 -4.94
CA HIS A 554 -6.03 0.26 -3.83
C HIS A 554 -6.83 1.52 -4.20
N VAL A 555 -7.59 2.00 -3.23
CA VAL A 555 -8.35 3.24 -3.30
C VAL A 555 -8.30 3.91 -1.92
N GLU A 556 -8.07 5.22 -1.91
CA GLU A 556 -8.21 6.02 -0.71
C GLU A 556 -9.62 6.62 -0.67
N SER A 557 -10.17 6.83 0.53
CA SER A 557 -11.48 7.45 0.69
C SER A 557 -11.43 8.59 1.68
N VAL A 558 -12.16 9.66 1.36
CA VAL A 558 -12.42 10.78 2.26
C VAL A 558 -13.90 10.76 2.60
N ILE A 559 -14.24 10.62 3.89
CA ILE A 559 -15.59 10.81 4.40
C ILE A 559 -15.66 12.14 5.16
N VAL A 560 -16.70 12.91 4.86
CA VAL A 560 -16.97 14.19 5.51
C VAL A 560 -18.20 14.03 6.40
N LEU A 561 -18.07 14.39 7.68
CA LEU A 561 -19.18 14.49 8.62
C LEU A 561 -19.40 15.95 8.98
N THR A 562 -20.67 16.35 9.04
CA THR A 562 -21.09 17.67 9.51
C THR A 562 -21.95 17.51 10.74
N LYS A 563 -21.69 18.32 11.76
CA LYS A 563 -22.55 18.41 12.94
C LYS A 563 -23.82 19.18 12.59
N LYS A 564 -24.96 18.56 12.87
CA LYS A 564 -26.32 19.07 12.59
C LYS A 564 -26.61 20.40 13.27
#